data_AF-A0A8X7C2N3-F1
#
_entry.id   AF-A0A8X7C2N3-F1
#
_cell.length_a   1.000
_cell.length_b   1.000
_cell.length_c   1.000
_cell.angle_alpha   90.00
_cell.angle_beta   90.00
_cell.angle_gamma   90.00
#
_symmetry.space_group_name_H-M   'P 1'
#
loop_
_entity.id
_entity.type
_entity.pdbx_description
1 polymer ?
#
loop_
_entity_poly.entity_id
_entity_poly.type
_entity_poly.pdbx_seq_one_letter_code
_entity_poly.pdbx_strand_id
1 'polypeptide(L)'
;MCHRSGYSNPKLNRARHMKASGSVRCGCTCPAVINVSTHTVEEVKEITVQYQSVHVGHELEVGKLHLSETEKSSLASSLCLGIPMATILDKTREEYSPTK
;
A
#
# COMPACT_ATOMS: atom_id res chain seq x y z
N MET A 1 7.91 2.72 9.62
CA MET A 1 8.57 3.36 8.45
C MET A 1 7.81 2.97 7.19
N CYS A 2 7.75 3.85 6.18
CA CYS A 2 7.04 3.60 4.93
C CYS A 2 7.49 2.28 4.26
N HIS A 3 6.53 1.48 3.82
CA HIS A 3 6.79 0.18 3.17
C HIS A 3 7.55 0.30 1.84
N ARG A 4 7.51 1.48 1.19
CA ARG A 4 8.26 1.78 -0.02
C ARG A 4 9.69 2.27 0.25
N SER A 5 10.00 2.70 1.47
CA SER A 5 11.32 3.24 1.83
C SER A 5 12.46 2.27 1.48
N GLY A 6 13.57 2.79 0.98
CA GLY A 6 14.78 2.06 0.67
C GLY A 6 14.94 1.71 -0.81
N TYR A 7 15.98 0.94 -1.10
CA TYR A 7 16.41 0.59 -2.45
C TYR A 7 16.10 -0.88 -2.76
N SER A 8 15.80 -1.16 -4.03
CA SER A 8 15.72 -2.53 -4.51
C SER A 8 17.13 -3.04 -4.80
N ASN A 9 17.48 -4.19 -4.23
CA ASN A 9 18.75 -4.89 -4.49
C ASN A 9 18.44 -6.20 -5.21
N PRO A 10 18.31 -6.17 -6.55
CA PRO A 10 17.75 -7.28 -7.27
C PRO A 10 18.90 -8.27 -7.59
N LYS A 11 18.76 -9.54 -7.20
CA LYS A 11 19.86 -10.55 -7.30
C LYS A 11 20.34 -10.71 -8.75
N LEU A 12 21.64 -10.87 -9.00
CA LEU A 12 22.16 -11.08 -10.36
C LEU A 12 21.79 -12.47 -10.91
N ASN A 13 21.96 -13.52 -10.12
CA ASN A 13 21.67 -14.91 -10.52
C ASN A 13 20.33 -15.38 -9.96
N ARG A 14 19.24 -15.17 -10.71
CA ARG A 14 17.88 -15.63 -10.34
C ARG A 14 17.27 -16.45 -11.45
N ALA A 15 16.66 -17.57 -11.07
CA ALA A 15 15.96 -18.48 -11.98
C ALA A 15 14.69 -17.88 -12.59
N ARG A 16 14.12 -16.82 -11.99
CA ARG A 16 12.92 -16.13 -12.48
C ARG A 16 13.27 -14.72 -12.96
N HIS A 17 12.62 -14.33 -14.06
CA HIS A 17 12.65 -12.96 -14.56
C HIS A 17 12.07 -11.97 -13.54
N MET A 18 12.49 -10.71 -13.67
CA MET A 18 11.91 -9.62 -12.90
C MET A 18 10.45 -9.42 -13.33
N LYS A 19 9.57 -9.13 -12.36
CA LYS A 19 8.18 -8.78 -12.66
C LYS A 19 8.14 -7.51 -13.50
N ALA A 20 7.22 -7.43 -14.46
CA ALA A 20 6.99 -6.23 -15.27
C ALA A 20 6.69 -4.99 -14.41
N SER A 21 6.06 -5.18 -13.25
CA SER A 21 5.78 -4.12 -12.28
C SER A 21 7.00 -3.63 -11.48
N GLY A 22 8.17 -4.25 -11.64
CA GLY A 22 9.41 -3.85 -10.96
C GLY A 22 9.35 -4.02 -9.43
N SER A 23 10.09 -3.18 -8.71
CA SER A 23 10.10 -3.16 -7.25
C SER A 23 8.98 -2.26 -6.68
N VAL A 24 8.59 -2.53 -5.44
CA VAL A 24 7.73 -1.65 -4.62
C VAL A 24 8.54 -0.54 -3.95
N ARG A 25 9.86 -0.74 -3.82
CA ARG A 25 10.79 0.21 -3.19
C ARG A 25 10.93 1.47 -4.05
N CYS A 26 10.89 2.64 -3.43
CA CYS A 26 10.95 3.94 -4.11
C CYS A 26 12.37 4.44 -4.41
N GLY A 27 13.40 3.72 -3.96
CA GLY A 27 14.79 4.11 -4.22
C GLY A 27 15.22 5.34 -3.41
N CYS A 28 14.53 5.66 -2.32
CA CYS A 28 14.90 6.73 -1.41
C CYS A 28 14.49 6.36 0.03
N THR A 29 15.08 7.01 1.02
CA THR A 29 14.71 6.81 2.42
C THR A 29 13.55 7.73 2.76
N CYS A 30 12.37 7.15 3.00
CA CYS A 30 11.18 7.90 3.37
C CYS A 30 11.02 7.97 4.91
N PRO A 31 10.87 9.18 5.50
CA PRO A 31 10.68 9.35 6.94
C PRO A 31 9.26 9.03 7.42
N ALA A 32 8.30 8.85 6.51
CA ALA A 32 6.92 8.55 6.88
C ALA A 32 6.84 7.29 7.76
N VAL A 33 6.10 7.38 8.85
CA VAL A 33 6.04 6.32 9.87
C VAL A 33 4.73 6.40 10.63
N ILE A 34 4.27 5.25 11.12
CA ILE A 34 3.19 5.12 12.08
C ILE A 34 3.76 4.30 13.22
N ASN A 35 3.77 4.86 14.42
CA ASN A 35 4.20 4.22 15.65
C ASN A 35 2.98 4.12 16.56
N VAL A 36 2.69 2.92 17.03
CA VAL A 36 1.61 2.65 17.97
C VAL A 36 2.25 2.24 19.28
N SER A 37 1.92 2.95 20.35
CA SER A 37 2.29 2.57 21.71
C SER A 37 1.02 2.25 22.51
N THR A 38 1.11 1.22 23.33
CA THR A 38 0.02 0.81 24.20
C THR A 38 0.47 0.97 25.63
N HIS A 39 -0.29 1.71 26.43
CA HIS A 39 -0.01 1.96 27.83
C HIS A 39 -1.20 1.48 28.67
N THR A 40 -0.95 0.92 29.84
CA THR A 40 -2.01 0.57 30.79
C THR A 40 -1.90 1.50 31.98
N VAL A 41 -2.94 2.28 32.22
CA VAL A 41 -3.04 3.20 33.36
C VAL A 41 -4.32 2.85 34.10
N GLU A 42 -4.24 2.54 35.38
CA GLU A 42 -5.41 2.26 36.24
C GLU A 42 -6.38 1.20 35.64
N GLU A 43 -5.85 0.05 35.19
CA GLU A 43 -6.58 -1.04 34.51
C GLU A 43 -7.21 -0.68 33.15
N VAL A 44 -7.11 0.57 32.70
CA VAL A 44 -7.55 1.00 31.37
C VAL A 44 -6.39 0.92 30.38
N LYS A 45 -6.63 0.27 29.24
CA LYS A 45 -5.67 0.18 28.14
C LYS A 45 -5.82 1.39 27.22
N GLU A 46 -4.82 2.25 27.22
CA GLU A 46 -4.70 3.38 26.31
C GLU A 46 -3.85 3.00 25.09
N ILE A 47 -4.28 3.48 23.91
CA ILE A 47 -3.58 3.28 22.64
C ILE A 47 -3.22 4.66 22.10
N THR A 48 -1.93 4.98 22.07
CA THR A 48 -1.42 6.22 21.50
C THR A 48 -0.82 5.94 20.13
N VAL A 49 -1.22 6.72 19.13
CA VAL A 49 -0.70 6.60 17.77
C VAL A 49 0.02 7.89 17.41
N GLN A 50 1.31 7.79 17.11
CA GLN A 50 2.10 8.87 16.53
C GLN A 50 2.38 8.55 15.08
N TYR A 51 2.03 9.45 14.17
CA TYR A 51 2.28 9.24 12.74
C TYR A 51 2.85 10.48 12.06
N GLN A 52 3.71 10.23 11.07
CA GLN A 52 4.20 11.21 10.12
C GLN A 52 3.66 10.81 8.75
N SER A 53 2.60 11.49 8.30
CA SER A 53 1.91 11.18 7.03
C SER A 53 2.66 11.69 5.79
N VAL A 54 3.52 12.70 5.96
CA VAL A 54 4.23 13.31 4.83
C VAL A 54 5.34 12.38 4.34
N HIS A 55 5.18 11.92 3.10
CA HIS A 55 6.23 11.21 2.38
C HIS A 55 7.23 12.21 1.78
N VAL A 56 8.52 11.99 2.00
CA VAL A 56 9.60 12.79 1.39
C VAL A 56 10.38 11.89 0.43
N GLY A 57 10.65 12.41 -0.77
CA GLY A 57 11.43 11.74 -1.80
C GLY A 57 10.66 10.77 -2.69
N HIS A 58 9.34 10.58 -2.48
CA HIS A 58 8.49 9.84 -3.41
C HIS A 58 7.02 10.25 -3.27
N GLU A 59 6.25 10.00 -4.33
CA GLU A 59 4.81 10.23 -4.35
C GLU A 59 4.03 9.04 -3.77
N LEU A 60 2.76 9.30 -3.47
CA LEU A 60 1.80 8.31 -3.00
C LEU A 60 1.30 7.48 -4.19
N GLU A 61 2.09 6.50 -4.60
CA GLU A 61 1.76 5.61 -5.73
C GLU A 61 0.71 4.56 -5.33
N VAL A 62 -0.56 4.86 -5.60
CA VAL A 62 -1.70 3.95 -5.38
C VAL A 62 -1.50 2.60 -6.10
N GLY A 63 -0.87 2.61 -7.29
CA GLY A 63 -0.60 1.39 -8.06
C GLY A 63 0.40 0.40 -7.42
N LYS A 64 1.07 0.78 -6.33
CA LYS A 64 1.96 -0.10 -5.55
C LYS A 64 1.30 -0.61 -4.26
N LEU A 65 0.06 -0.20 -3.98
CA LEU A 65 -0.68 -0.68 -2.82
C LEU A 65 -1.05 -2.15 -3.00
N HIS A 66 -1.06 -2.85 -1.87
CA HIS A 66 -1.48 -4.24 -1.83
C HIS A 66 -3.01 -4.30 -1.85
N LEU A 67 -3.57 -5.04 -2.79
CA LEU A 67 -4.98 -5.41 -2.78
C LEU A 67 -5.18 -6.66 -1.93
N SER A 68 -6.12 -6.63 -1.01
CA SER A 68 -6.57 -7.79 -0.23
C SER A 68 -7.15 -8.88 -1.13
N GLU A 69 -7.23 -10.10 -0.62
CA GLU A 69 -7.80 -11.24 -1.37
C GLU A 69 -9.29 -11.02 -1.71
N THR A 70 -10.03 -10.33 -0.86
CA THR A 70 -11.43 -9.97 -1.09
C THR A 70 -11.56 -8.96 -2.23
N GLU A 71 -10.72 -7.92 -2.25
CA GLU A 71 -10.67 -6.92 -3.33
C GLU A 71 -10.29 -7.56 -4.66
N LYS A 72 -9.29 -8.44 -4.67
CA LYS A 72 -8.89 -9.20 -5.88
C LYS A 72 -10.03 -10.06 -6.40
N SER A 73 -10.74 -10.74 -5.50
CA SER A 73 -11.86 -11.61 -5.87
C SER A 73 -13.02 -10.80 -6.48
N SER A 74 -13.37 -9.66 -5.87
CA SER A 74 -14.39 -8.74 -6.40
C SER A 74 -14.01 -8.19 -7.79
N LEU A 75 -12.75 -7.81 -7.96
CA LEU A 75 -12.21 -7.34 -9.24
C LEU A 75 -12.26 -8.44 -10.31
N ALA A 76 -11.86 -9.66 -9.97
CA ALA A 76 -11.92 -10.80 -10.86
C ALA A 76 -13.37 -11.12 -11.29
N SER A 77 -14.32 -11.10 -10.35
CA SER A 77 -15.74 -11.26 -10.68
C SER A 77 -16.25 -10.17 -11.64
N SER A 78 -15.88 -8.91 -11.40
CA SER A 78 -16.26 -7.78 -12.27
C SER A 78 -15.71 -7.93 -13.68
N LEU A 79 -14.46 -8.40 -13.79
CA LEU A 79 -13.81 -8.72 -15.06
C LEU A 79 -14.48 -9.88 -15.79
N CYS A 80 -14.83 -10.96 -15.08
CA CYS A 80 -15.53 -12.11 -15.65
C CYS A 80 -16.92 -11.75 -16.18
N LEU A 81 -17.59 -10.76 -15.56
CA LEU A 81 -18.88 -10.22 -16.02
C LEU A 81 -18.74 -9.30 -17.25
N GLY A 82 -17.52 -9.06 -17.74
CA GLY A 82 -17.27 -8.23 -18.92
C GLY A 82 -17.41 -6.73 -18.65
N ILE A 83 -17.36 -6.30 -17.39
CA ILE A 83 -17.42 -4.87 -17.05
C ILE A 83 -16.16 -4.18 -17.60
N PRO A 84 -16.28 -3.08 -18.37
CA PRO A 84 -15.12 -2.35 -18.86
C PRO A 84 -14.23 -1.87 -17.73
N MET A 85 -12.91 -1.98 -17.91
CA MET A 85 -11.92 -1.54 -16.93
C MET A 85 -12.09 -0.07 -16.51
N ALA A 86 -12.48 0.80 -17.45
CA ALA A 86 -12.75 2.21 -17.16
C ALA A 86 -13.83 2.37 -16.08
N THR A 87 -14.95 1.66 -16.23
CA THR A 87 -16.07 1.69 -15.28
C THR A 87 -15.68 1.15 -13.91
N ILE A 88 -14.83 0.11 -13.86
CA ILE A 88 -14.31 -0.42 -12.60
C ILE A 88 -13.45 0.63 -11.90
N LEU A 89 -12.54 1.27 -12.63
CA LEU A 89 -11.65 2.30 -12.09
C LEU A 89 -12.42 3.52 -11.58
N ASP A 90 -13.46 3.95 -12.28
CA ASP A 90 -14.29 5.10 -11.87
C ASP A 90 -15.03 4.80 -10.57
N LYS A 91 -15.66 3.61 -10.45
CA LYS A 91 -16.27 3.17 -9.18
C LYS A 91 -15.28 3.12 -8.03
N THR A 92 -14.09 2.56 -8.25
CA THR A 92 -13.05 2.50 -7.22
C THR A 92 -12.60 3.89 -6.78
N ARG A 93 -12.53 4.87 -7.69
CA ARG A 93 -12.18 6.26 -7.36
C ARG A 93 -13.27 6.94 -6.53
N GLU A 94 -14.54 6.67 -6.82
CA GLU A 94 -15.68 7.20 -6.05
C GLU A 94 -15.75 6.62 -4.63
N GLU A 95 -15.40 5.34 -4.47
CA GLU A 95 -15.37 4.67 -3.16
C GLU A 95 -14.13 5.03 -2.32
N TYR A 96 -13.05 5.49 -2.96
CA TYR A 96 -11.80 5.82 -2.28
C TYR A 96 -11.95 7.07 -1.41
N SER A 97 -11.78 6.91 -0.10
CA SER A 97 -11.61 8.01 0.85
C SER A 97 -10.21 7.96 1.45
N PRO A 98 -9.40 9.04 1.37
CA PRO A 98 -8.08 9.10 1.99
C PRO A 98 -8.09 8.93 3.52
N THR A 99 -9.26 9.07 4.15
CA THR A 99 -9.47 9.08 5.60
C THR A 99 -10.28 7.90 6.13
N LYS A 100 -10.66 6.93 5.28
CA LYS A 100 -11.27 5.67 5.73
C LYS A 100 -10.24 4.59 6.02
#